data_AF-U1PBV9-F1
#
_entry.id   AF-U1PBV9-F1
#
_cell.length_a   1.000
_cell.length_b   1.000
_cell.length_c   1.000
_cell.angle_alpha   90.00
_cell.angle_beta   90.00
_cell.angle_gamma   90.00
#
_symmetry.space_group_name_H-M   'P 1'
#
loop_
_entity.id
_entity.type
_entity.pdbx_description
1 polymer ?
#
loop_
_entity_poly.entity_id
_entity_poly.type
_entity_poly.pdbx_seq_one_letter_code
_entity_poly.pdbx_strand_id
1 'polypeptide(L)' 'MPDTVELKCDNGDCELDMFEVHYTYDVPDDHGTADLVCPYCTDSANLSEITL' A
#
# COMPACT_ATOMS: atom_id res chain seq x y z
N MET A 1 -7.49 16.46 -5.52
CA MET A 1 -8.05 15.11 -5.42
C MET A 1 -6.89 14.29 -4.94
N PRO A 2 -6.95 13.68 -3.74
CA PRO A 2 -5.79 13.00 -3.17
C PRO A 2 -5.28 11.96 -4.15
N ASP A 3 -3.96 11.82 -4.23
CA ASP A 3 -3.35 10.85 -5.12
C ASP A 3 -3.76 9.44 -4.71
N THR A 4 -4.05 8.61 -5.71
CA THR A 4 -4.26 7.17 -5.49
C THR A 4 -2.88 6.53 -5.38
N VAL A 5 -2.69 5.71 -4.35
CA VAL A 5 -1.43 5.00 -4.14
C VAL A 5 -1.65 3.53 -4.51
N GLU A 6 -0.89 3.05 -5.50
CA GLU A 6 -0.88 1.64 -5.89
C GLU A 6 0.23 0.91 -5.15
N LEU A 7 -0.09 -0.24 -4.56
CA LEU A 7 0.82 -1.00 -3.71
C LEU A 7 0.85 -2.46 -4.12
N LYS A 8 2.01 -3.08 -3.95
CA LYS A 8 2.22 -4.51 -4.11
C LYS A 8 2.77 -5.12 -2.83
N CYS A 9 2.33 -6.35 -2.56
CA CYS A 9 2.97 -7.19 -1.56
C CYS A 9 4.05 -8.04 -2.23
N ASP A 10 5.30 -7.83 -1.84
CA ASP A 10 6.46 -8.60 -2.34
C ASP A 10 6.67 -9.93 -1.61
N ASN A 11 5.75 -10.29 -0.71
CA ASN A 11 5.75 -11.60 -0.08
C ASN A 11 5.31 -12.66 -1.10
N GLY A 12 6.22 -13.55 -1.48
CA GLY A 12 5.96 -14.63 -2.45
C GLY A 12 4.91 -15.66 -2.03
N ASP A 13 4.57 -15.72 -0.74
CA ASP A 13 3.50 -16.57 -0.20
C ASP A 13 2.14 -15.82 -0.09
N CYS A 14 2.09 -14.55 -0.48
CA CYS A 14 0.88 -13.74 -0.47
C CYS A 14 0.10 -13.91 -1.78
N GLU A 15 -1.21 -14.18 -1.68
CA GLU A 15 -2.10 -14.27 -2.85
C GLU A 15 -2.43 -12.88 -3.43
N LEU A 16 -2.11 -11.81 -2.71
CA LEU A 16 -2.43 -10.45 -3.10
C LEU A 16 -1.30 -9.85 -3.95
N ASP A 17 -1.54 -9.70 -5.25
CA ASP A 17 -0.56 -9.17 -6.20
C ASP A 17 -0.47 -7.64 -6.16
N MET A 18 -1.61 -6.94 -6.14
CA MET A 18 -1.69 -5.47 -6.11
C MET A 18 -2.97 -5.01 -5.41
N PHE A 19 -2.90 -3.87 -4.73
CA PHE A 19 -4.07 -3.15 -4.22
C PHE A 19 -3.85 -1.64 -4.29
N GLU A 20 -4.96 -0.91 -4.36
CA GLU A 20 -4.97 0.54 -4.42
C GLU A 20 -5.54 1.12 -3.13
N VAL A 21 -4.92 2.19 -2.63
CA VAL A 21 -5.44 2.97 -1.51
C VAL A 21 -5.94 4.30 -2.02
N HIS A 22 -7.24 4.52 -1.79
CA HIS A 22 -7.97 5.70 -2.21
C HIS A 22 -8.25 6.56 -0.99
N TYR A 23 -7.60 7.72 -0.89
CA TYR A 23 -7.84 8.68 0.18
C TYR A 23 -8.93 9.67 -0.22
N THR A 24 -9.84 9.95 0.71
CA THR A 24 -10.91 10.94 0.50
C THR A 24 -10.51 12.35 0.95
N TYR A 25 -9.45 12.45 1.75
CA TYR A 25 -8.90 13.70 2.29
C TYR A 25 -7.39 13.75 2.07
N ASP A 26 -6.80 14.92 2.28
CA ASP A 26 -5.35 15.08 2.24
C ASP A 26 -4.71 14.23 3.34
N VAL A 27 -3.70 13.48 2.94
CA VAL A 27 -2.92 12.61 3.79
C VAL A 27 -1.68 13.37 4.25
N PRO A 28 -1.21 13.20 5.50
CA PRO A 28 0.05 13.79 5.96
C PRO A 28 1.23 13.45 5.04
N ASP A 29 2.16 14.39 4.86
CA ASP A 29 3.35 14.22 4.01
C ASP A 29 4.29 13.10 4.49
N ASP A 30 4.17 12.69 5.76
CA ASP A 30 4.94 11.60 6.39
C ASP A 30 4.26 10.22 6.29
N HIS A 31 3.05 10.15 5.74
CA HIS A 31 2.35 8.89 5.52
C HIS A 31 2.94 8.15 4.32
N GLY A 32 3.28 6.88 4.50
CA GLY A 32 3.84 6.05 3.43
C GLY A 32 3.45 4.59 3.52
N THR A 33 4.13 3.75 2.74
CA THR A 33 3.87 2.31 2.67
C THR A 33 4.04 1.59 4.02
N ALA A 34 4.91 2.11 4.88
CA ALA A 34 5.17 1.57 6.22
C ALA A 34 3.97 1.71 7.18
N ASP A 35 3.07 2.66 6.92
CA ASP A 35 1.86 2.91 7.71
C ASP A 35 0.67 2.06 7.24
N LEU A 36 0.85 1.30 6.17
CA LEU A 36 -0.17 0.46 5.56
C LEU A 36 0.09 -1.00 5.91
N VAL A 37 -0.97 -1.80 5.91
CA VAL A 37 -0.90 -3.22 6.26
C VAL A 37 -1.51 -4.03 5.13
N CYS A 38 -0.79 -5.06 4.68
CA CYS A 38 -1.31 -6.00 3.71
C CYS A 38 -2.50 -6.75 4.34
N PRO A 39 -3.71 -6.73 3.74
CA PRO A 39 -4.87 -7.38 4.32
C PRO A 39 -4.77 -8.91 4.37
N TYR A 40 -3.82 -9.51 3.63
CA TYR A 40 -3.57 -10.96 3.63
C TYR A 40 -2.44 -11.34 4.58
N CYS A 41 -1.30 -10.66 4.51
CA CYS A 41 -0.17 -10.95 5.40
C CYS A 41 -0.36 -10.39 6.81
N THR A 42 -1.27 -9.43 6.99
CA THR A 42 -1.44 -8.66 8.24
C THR A 42 -0.14 -7.99 8.71
N ASP A 43 0.70 -7.60 7.75
CA ASP A 43 2.04 -7.03 7.96
C ASP A 43 2.29 -5.89 6.95
N SER A 44 3.17 -4.95 7.32
CA SER A 44 3.65 -3.83 6.49
C SER A 44 5.03 -4.09 5.88
N ALA A 45 5.77 -5.09 6.36
CA ALA A 45 7.19 -5.29 6.03
C ALA A 45 7.49 -5.55 4.55
N ASN A 46 6.52 -6.06 3.79
CA ASN A 46 6.69 -6.45 2.38
C ASN A 46 5.83 -5.59 1.44
N LEU A 47 5.48 -4.36 1.83
CA LEU A 47 4.70 -3.45 1.00
C LEU A 47 5.60 -2.47 0.23
N SER A 48 5.36 -2.40 -1.08
CA SER A 48 6.08 -1.56 -2.01
C SER A 48 5.11 -0.73 -2.84
N GLU A 49 5.39 0.55 -3.00
CA GLU A 49 4.63 1.44 -3.89
C GLU A 49 5.03 1.18 -5.34
N ILE A 50 4.04 1.16 -6.22
CA ILE A 50 4.23 1.04 -7.66
C ILE A 50 3.96 2.40 -8.29
N THR A 51 4.90 2.86 -9.12
CA THR A 51 4.74 4.05 -9.96
C THR A 51 4.67 3.61 -11.42
N LEU A 52 3.60 3.98 -12.13
CA LEU A 52 3.42 3.77 -13.56
C LEU A 52 4.11 4.84 -14.42
#